data_AF-X1FLX3-F1
#
_entry.id   AF-X1FLX3-F1
#
_cell.length_a   1.000
_cell.length_b   1.000
_cell.length_c   1.000
_cell.angle_alpha   90.00
_cell.angle_beta   90.00
_cell.angle_gamma   90.00
#
_symmetry.space_group_name_H-M   'P 1'
#
loop_
_entity.id
_entity.type
_entity.pdbx_description
1 polymer ?
#
loop_
_entity_poly.entity_id
_entity_poly.type
_entity_poly.pdbx_seq_one_letter_code
_entity_poly.pdbx_strand_id
1 'polypeptide(L)'
;PLKVTAPDQFFRELQEVIKELEGSGDPEFNFSNALLKVMPKKRFTEKGMLRVKKELLKKLKTFFLELRKPIDDESIKFYYDSHVIFFQPENVTLKRKEKLASLLTCHSELKKYREMTLLVGEISRLPPGEINGHQIKDLKEDHTHSKKLNAAIRTIKKHEDDILRFVEFFKQNPGLSKAQHSNMEFHNKKFKEPFESGNNLLKKERVLGRLNTQLSGKVEWFLDNEVVT
;
A
#
# COMPACT_ATOMS: atom_id res chain seq x y z
N PRO A 1 -28.51 -27.61 7.63
CA PRO A 1 -29.32 -27.90 6.42
C PRO A 1 -30.70 -28.48 6.80
N LEU A 2 -31.78 -27.75 6.49
CA LEU A 2 -33.17 -28.22 6.63
C LEU A 2 -33.36 -29.51 5.81
N LYS A 3 -33.15 -30.68 6.42
CA LYS A 3 -33.45 -32.00 5.84
C LYS A 3 -34.94 -32.28 6.03
N VAL A 4 -35.77 -31.40 5.48
CA VAL A 4 -37.21 -31.59 5.52
C VAL A 4 -37.60 -32.37 4.27
N THR A 5 -37.83 -33.67 4.46
CA THR A 5 -38.25 -34.63 3.43
C THR A 5 -39.75 -34.56 3.17
N ALA A 6 -40.56 -34.11 4.13
CA ALA A 6 -42.01 -34.02 4.01
C ALA A 6 -42.48 -32.59 3.68
N PRO A 7 -43.27 -32.37 2.61
CA PRO A 7 -43.77 -31.05 2.24
C PRO A 7 -44.49 -30.31 3.37
N ASP A 8 -45.31 -31.00 4.17
CA ASP A 8 -46.10 -30.38 5.23
C ASP A 8 -45.24 -29.76 6.33
N GLN A 9 -44.21 -30.49 6.76
CA GLN A 9 -43.26 -30.01 7.76
C GLN A 9 -42.49 -28.79 7.23
N PHE A 10 -42.09 -28.82 5.95
CA PHE A 10 -41.31 -27.74 5.35
C PHE A 10 -42.09 -26.42 5.34
N PHE A 11 -43.36 -26.46 4.94
CA PHE A 11 -44.17 -25.24 4.85
C PHE A 11 -44.56 -24.70 6.22
N ARG A 12 -44.76 -25.57 7.23
CA ARG A 12 -45.01 -25.13 8.62
C ARG A 12 -43.78 -24.43 9.21
N GLU A 13 -42.61 -25.06 9.12
CA GLU A 13 -41.36 -24.47 9.62
C GLU A 13 -41.05 -23.15 8.91
N LEU A 14 -41.23 -23.09 7.58
CA LEU A 14 -41.03 -21.86 6.82
C LEU A 14 -41.99 -20.74 7.23
N GLN A 15 -43.24 -21.07 7.57
CA GLN A 15 -44.22 -20.09 8.01
C GLN A 15 -43.86 -19.50 9.38
N GLU A 16 -43.35 -20.31 10.31
CA GLU A 16 -42.87 -19.81 11.61
C GLU A 16 -41.65 -18.89 11.43
N VAL A 17 -40.68 -19.26 10.59
CA VAL A 17 -39.52 -18.41 10.28
C VAL A 17 -39.94 -17.06 9.67
N ILE A 18 -40.94 -17.04 8.79
CA ILE A 18 -41.43 -15.79 8.21
C ILE A 18 -42.08 -14.90 9.28
N LYS A 19 -42.89 -15.45 10.18
CA LYS A 19 -43.53 -14.67 11.26
C LYS A 19 -42.51 -14.03 12.19
N GLU A 20 -41.40 -14.72 12.48
CA GLU A 20 -40.31 -14.16 13.29
C GLU A 20 -39.64 -12.95 12.61
N LEU A 21 -39.60 -12.93 11.27
CA LEU A 21 -39.02 -11.84 10.47
C LEU A 21 -39.96 -10.63 10.28
N GLU A 22 -41.26 -10.77 10.56
CA GLU A 22 -42.22 -9.65 10.47
C GLU A 22 -42.01 -8.57 11.55
N GLY A 23 -41.19 -8.84 12.57
CA GLY A 23 -40.92 -7.92 13.69
C GLY A 23 -39.68 -7.02 13.53
N SER A 24 -38.92 -7.12 12.44
CA SER A 24 -37.62 -6.47 12.31
C SER A 24 -37.57 -5.52 11.10
N GLY A 25 -37.93 -4.25 11.24
CA GLY A 25 -37.64 -3.21 10.23
C GLY A 25 -38.33 -3.33 8.85
N ASP A 26 -38.21 -2.27 8.03
CA ASP A 26 -38.81 -2.19 6.69
C ASP A 26 -38.26 -3.20 5.65
N PRO A 27 -36.94 -3.47 5.57
CA PRO A 27 -36.40 -4.43 4.60
C PRO A 27 -36.86 -5.87 4.84
N GLU A 28 -36.83 -6.33 6.09
CA GLU A 28 -37.16 -7.71 6.46
C GLU A 28 -38.68 -7.93 6.42
N PHE A 29 -39.48 -6.90 6.74
CA PHE A 29 -40.93 -6.94 6.54
C PHE A 29 -41.31 -7.12 5.06
N ASN A 30 -40.66 -6.38 4.15
CA ASN A 30 -40.89 -6.53 2.71
C ASN A 30 -40.47 -7.91 2.19
N PHE A 31 -39.34 -8.44 2.69
CA PHE A 31 -38.87 -9.78 2.37
C PHE A 31 -39.84 -10.87 2.84
N SER A 32 -40.34 -10.76 4.08
CA SER A 32 -41.30 -11.70 4.68
C SER A 32 -42.61 -11.75 3.91
N ASN A 33 -43.18 -10.58 3.58
CA ASN A 33 -44.35 -10.46 2.72
C ASN A 33 -44.13 -11.08 1.33
N ALA A 34 -42.93 -10.89 0.77
CA ALA A 34 -42.58 -11.43 -0.52
C ALA A 34 -42.45 -12.97 -0.51
N LEU A 35 -42.08 -13.57 0.63
CA LEU A 35 -42.05 -15.01 0.83
C LEU A 35 -43.46 -15.60 1.01
N LEU A 36 -44.32 -14.95 1.81
CA LEU A 36 -45.72 -15.38 2.00
C LEU A 36 -46.48 -15.47 0.68
N LYS A 37 -46.24 -14.55 -0.26
CA LYS A 37 -46.87 -14.55 -1.59
C LYS A 37 -46.53 -15.79 -2.44
N VAL A 38 -45.39 -16.44 -2.16
CA VAL A 38 -44.92 -17.62 -2.91
C VAL A 38 -45.42 -18.92 -2.29
N MET A 39 -45.95 -18.86 -1.07
CA MET A 39 -46.46 -20.04 -0.37
C MET A 39 -47.69 -20.64 -1.07
N PRO A 40 -47.78 -21.98 -1.20
CA PRO A 40 -48.96 -22.63 -1.73
C PRO A 40 -50.16 -22.44 -0.79
N LYS A 41 -51.29 -21.96 -1.34
CA LYS A 41 -52.51 -21.64 -0.58
C LYS A 41 -53.46 -22.82 -0.33
N LYS A 42 -53.30 -23.93 -1.08
CA LYS A 42 -54.29 -25.04 -1.09
C LYS A 42 -53.73 -26.38 -0.62
N ARG A 43 -52.62 -26.86 -1.19
CA ARG A 43 -52.02 -28.16 -0.85
C ARG A 43 -50.51 -28.08 -0.84
N PHE A 44 -49.91 -28.75 0.12
CA PHE A 44 -48.48 -28.93 0.24
C PHE A 44 -48.07 -30.18 -0.56
N THR A 45 -47.21 -29.98 -1.55
CA THR A 45 -46.76 -31.04 -2.48
C THR A 45 -45.25 -30.95 -2.66
N GLU A 46 -44.60 -32.05 -3.02
CA GLU A 46 -43.15 -32.06 -3.28
C GLU A 46 -42.75 -31.10 -4.40
N LYS A 47 -43.53 -31.08 -5.50
CA LYS A 47 -43.33 -30.13 -6.61
C LYS A 47 -43.47 -28.68 -6.14
N GLY A 48 -44.45 -28.40 -5.28
CA GLY A 48 -44.62 -27.10 -4.63
C GLY A 48 -43.43 -26.74 -3.76
N MET A 49 -42.97 -27.66 -2.92
CA MET A 49 -41.80 -27.48 -2.05
C MET A 49 -40.55 -27.15 -2.87
N LEU A 50 -40.27 -27.89 -3.95
CA LEU A 50 -39.13 -27.62 -4.82
C LEU A 50 -39.22 -26.24 -5.48
N ARG A 51 -40.42 -25.83 -5.93
CA ARG A 51 -40.65 -24.49 -6.48
C ARG A 51 -40.39 -23.41 -5.44
N VAL A 52 -40.94 -23.54 -4.24
CA VAL A 52 -40.76 -22.56 -3.17
C VAL A 52 -39.29 -22.49 -2.71
N LYS A 53 -38.59 -23.63 -2.58
CA LYS A 53 -37.15 -23.65 -2.28
C LYS A 53 -36.32 -22.85 -3.30
N LYS A 54 -36.62 -22.99 -4.60
CA LYS A 54 -35.95 -22.23 -5.67
C LYS A 54 -36.24 -20.72 -5.57
N GLU A 55 -37.50 -20.35 -5.38
CA GLU A 55 -37.91 -18.95 -5.24
C GLU A 55 -37.37 -18.31 -3.96
N LEU A 56 -37.33 -19.04 -2.85
CA LEU A 56 -36.74 -18.59 -1.59
C LEU A 56 -35.25 -18.29 -1.76
N LEU A 57 -34.50 -19.18 -2.42
CA LEU A 57 -33.09 -18.95 -2.73
C LEU A 57 -32.89 -17.73 -3.64
N LYS A 58 -33.77 -17.52 -4.62
CA LYS A 58 -33.74 -16.34 -5.48
C LYS A 58 -33.98 -15.06 -4.68
N LYS A 59 -35.02 -15.03 -3.85
CA LYS A 59 -35.37 -13.88 -3.01
C LYS A 59 -34.29 -13.57 -1.99
N LEU A 60 -33.73 -14.57 -1.32
CA LEU A 60 -32.60 -14.38 -0.39
C LEU A 60 -31.40 -13.75 -1.10
N LYS A 61 -31.04 -14.27 -2.28
CA LYS A 61 -29.96 -13.68 -3.08
C LYS A 61 -30.24 -12.21 -3.41
N THR A 62 -31.45 -11.88 -3.83
CA THR A 62 -31.85 -10.50 -4.12
C THR A 62 -31.77 -9.62 -2.88
N PHE A 63 -32.31 -10.07 -1.75
CA PHE A 63 -32.29 -9.33 -0.49
C PHE A 63 -30.86 -9.01 -0.03
N PHE A 64 -29.97 -10.02 0.00
CA PHE A 64 -28.56 -9.79 0.34
C PHE A 64 -27.86 -8.89 -0.67
N LEU A 65 -28.21 -8.97 -1.95
CA LEU A 65 -27.64 -8.10 -2.98
C LEU A 65 -28.09 -6.65 -2.81
N GLU A 66 -29.36 -6.42 -2.46
CA GLU A 66 -29.91 -5.08 -2.18
C GLU A 66 -29.27 -4.44 -0.96
N LEU A 67 -28.94 -5.22 0.08
CA LEU A 67 -28.19 -4.74 1.24
C LEU A 67 -26.71 -4.50 0.93
N ARG A 68 -26.10 -5.38 0.12
CA ARG A 68 -24.67 -5.31 -0.21
C ARG A 68 -24.35 -4.18 -1.19
N LYS A 69 -25.18 -3.95 -2.20
CA LYS A 69 -24.90 -3.03 -3.30
C LYS A 69 -24.60 -1.59 -2.82
N PRO A 70 -25.37 -1.00 -1.89
CA PRO A 70 -25.04 0.32 -1.33
C PRO A 70 -23.68 0.36 -0.64
N ILE A 71 -23.31 -0.71 0.08
CA ILE A 71 -22.02 -0.82 0.77
C ILE A 71 -20.88 -0.91 -0.25
N ASP A 72 -21.04 -1.73 -1.29
CA ASP A 72 -20.06 -1.85 -2.36
C ASP A 72 -19.90 -0.51 -3.11
N ASP A 73 -21.01 0.16 -3.44
CA ASP A 73 -21.02 1.47 -4.11
C ASP A 73 -20.34 2.55 -3.25
N GLU A 74 -20.59 2.56 -1.94
CA GLU A 74 -19.93 3.45 -0.98
C GLU A 74 -18.44 3.14 -0.87
N SER A 75 -18.06 1.86 -0.78
CA SER A 75 -16.66 1.44 -0.74
C SER A 75 -15.90 1.83 -2.01
N ILE A 76 -16.52 1.69 -3.18
CA ILE A 76 -15.93 2.09 -4.45
C ILE A 76 -15.74 3.60 -4.49
N LYS A 77 -16.76 4.37 -4.10
CA LYS A 77 -16.69 5.84 -4.03
C LYS A 77 -15.60 6.28 -3.05
N PHE A 78 -15.56 5.69 -1.86
CA PHE A 78 -14.53 5.94 -0.87
C PHE A 78 -13.13 5.67 -1.43
N TYR A 79 -12.91 4.54 -2.09
CA TYR A 79 -11.62 4.22 -2.69
C TYR A 79 -11.16 5.33 -3.66
N TYR A 80 -12.02 5.74 -4.59
CA TYR A 80 -11.71 6.80 -5.55
C TYR A 80 -11.45 8.16 -4.90
N ASP A 81 -12.24 8.52 -3.89
CA ASP A 81 -12.11 9.81 -3.21
C ASP A 81 -10.93 9.82 -2.21
N SER A 82 -10.59 8.69 -1.61
CA SER A 82 -9.53 8.55 -0.59
C SER A 82 -8.16 9.00 -1.10
N HIS A 83 -7.89 8.86 -2.40
CA HIS A 83 -6.64 9.30 -3.01
C HIS A 83 -6.37 10.80 -2.82
N VAL A 84 -7.42 11.61 -2.62
CA VAL A 84 -7.28 13.05 -2.39
C VAL A 84 -6.43 13.37 -1.16
N ILE A 85 -6.36 12.46 -0.17
CA ILE A 85 -5.57 12.60 1.05
C ILE A 85 -4.08 12.68 0.76
N PHE A 86 -3.62 12.11 -0.35
CA PHE A 86 -2.19 12.06 -0.69
C PHE A 86 -1.70 13.24 -1.54
N PHE A 87 -2.61 14.09 -2.04
CA PHE A 87 -2.22 15.24 -2.85
C PHE A 87 -1.61 16.35 -1.99
N GLN A 88 -0.38 16.73 -2.28
CA GLN A 88 0.27 17.86 -1.61
C GLN A 88 -0.46 19.19 -1.91
N PRO A 89 -0.46 20.17 -1.00
CA PRO A 89 -1.26 21.40 -1.12
C PRO A 89 -1.16 22.11 -2.47
N GLU A 90 0.03 22.17 -3.06
CA GLU A 90 0.32 22.78 -4.36
C GLU A 90 -0.34 22.05 -5.55
N ASN A 91 -0.66 20.76 -5.39
CA ASN A 91 -1.28 19.91 -6.41
C ASN A 91 -2.80 19.68 -6.17
N VAL A 92 -3.37 20.36 -5.17
CA VAL A 92 -4.79 20.31 -4.83
C VAL A 92 -5.53 21.39 -5.60
N THR A 93 -6.28 20.98 -6.63
CA THR A 93 -7.24 21.86 -7.31
C THR A 93 -8.41 22.22 -6.39
N LEU A 94 -9.16 23.29 -6.71
CA LEU A 94 -10.33 23.71 -5.92
C LEU A 94 -11.32 22.55 -5.68
N LYS A 95 -11.65 21.80 -6.73
CA LYS A 95 -12.51 20.61 -6.66
C LYS A 95 -11.96 19.53 -5.71
N ARG A 96 -10.63 19.33 -5.69
CA ARG A 96 -9.98 18.38 -4.77
C ARG A 96 -10.00 18.89 -3.34
N LYS A 97 -9.89 20.21 -3.13
CA LYS A 97 -9.95 20.83 -1.80
C LYS A 97 -11.33 20.60 -1.15
N GLU A 98 -12.39 20.82 -1.91
CA GLU A 98 -13.77 20.56 -1.46
C GLU A 98 -14.00 19.09 -1.13
N LYS A 99 -13.54 18.18 -2.02
CA LYS A 99 -13.59 16.73 -1.78
C LYS A 99 -12.83 16.33 -0.52
N LEU A 100 -11.62 16.83 -0.34
CA LEU A 100 -10.81 16.56 0.86
C LEU A 100 -11.53 17.05 2.12
N ALA A 101 -12.10 18.26 2.10
CA ALA A 101 -12.83 18.80 3.25
C ALA A 101 -14.06 17.95 3.61
N SER A 102 -14.84 17.54 2.61
CA SER A 102 -15.99 16.66 2.80
C SER A 102 -15.56 15.29 3.35
N LEU A 103 -14.54 14.67 2.74
CA LEU A 103 -14.01 13.38 3.17
C LEU A 103 -13.52 13.41 4.62
N LEU A 104 -12.75 14.43 5.01
CA LEU A 104 -12.26 14.59 6.39
C LEU A 104 -13.34 14.97 7.41
N THR A 105 -14.50 15.45 6.94
CA THR A 105 -15.66 15.72 7.78
C THR A 105 -16.42 14.43 8.07
N CYS A 106 -16.65 13.61 7.03
CA CYS A 106 -17.30 12.30 7.18
C CYS A 106 -16.41 11.27 7.89
N HIS A 107 -15.10 11.34 7.69
CA HIS A 107 -14.11 10.39 8.19
C HIS A 107 -13.02 11.11 8.98
N SER A 108 -13.35 11.52 10.21
CA SER A 108 -12.47 12.32 11.05
C SER A 108 -11.11 11.66 11.35
N GLU A 109 -11.07 10.32 11.35
CA GLU A 109 -9.87 9.50 11.52
C GLU A 109 -8.84 9.71 10.39
N LEU A 110 -9.29 10.10 9.20
CA LEU A 110 -8.41 10.35 8.06
C LEU A 110 -7.62 11.66 8.19
N LYS A 111 -7.98 12.54 9.15
CA LYS A 111 -7.21 13.76 9.44
C LYS A 111 -5.78 13.42 9.86
N LYS A 112 -5.61 12.40 10.69
CA LYS A 112 -4.28 11.90 11.09
C LYS A 112 -3.47 11.42 9.87
N TYR A 113 -4.09 10.64 8.99
CA TYR A 113 -3.46 10.19 7.74
C TYR A 113 -3.05 11.35 6.84
N ARG A 114 -3.88 12.41 6.78
CA ARG A 114 -3.58 13.63 6.02
C ARG A 114 -2.38 14.37 6.61
N GLU A 115 -2.37 14.63 7.91
CA GLU A 115 -1.27 15.30 8.61
C GLU A 115 0.06 14.58 8.40
N MET A 116 0.07 13.25 8.59
CA MET A 116 1.26 12.44 8.34
C MET A 116 1.74 12.52 6.90
N THR A 117 0.81 12.50 5.93
CA THR A 117 1.18 12.60 4.51
C THR A 117 1.80 13.95 4.17
N LEU A 118 1.35 15.01 4.84
CA LEU A 118 1.93 16.34 4.70
C LEU A 118 3.35 16.38 5.28
N LEU A 119 3.55 15.87 6.49
CA LEU A 119 4.87 15.78 7.16
C LEU A 119 5.89 14.98 6.33
N VAL A 120 5.51 13.80 5.85
CA VAL A 120 6.38 12.99 4.98
C VAL A 120 6.64 13.70 3.65
N GLY A 121 5.61 14.35 3.10
CA GLY A 121 5.72 15.12 1.87
C GLY A 121 6.66 16.32 1.99
N GLU A 122 6.78 16.94 3.16
CA GLU A 122 7.72 18.04 3.41
C GLU A 122 9.18 17.61 3.21
N ILE A 123 9.57 16.42 3.65
CA ILE A 123 10.94 15.91 3.48
C ILE A 123 11.36 15.89 2.00
N SER A 124 10.43 15.58 1.09
CA SER A 124 10.70 15.50 -0.34
C SER A 124 10.66 16.87 -1.06
N ARG A 125 10.14 17.90 -0.41
CA ARG A 125 9.79 19.19 -1.03
C ARG A 125 10.58 20.36 -0.50
N LEU A 126 10.83 20.38 0.81
CA LEU A 126 11.54 21.47 1.45
C LEU A 126 12.96 21.54 0.88
N PRO A 127 13.50 22.75 0.69
CA PRO A 127 14.92 22.92 0.43
C PRO A 127 15.71 22.16 1.50
N PRO A 128 16.85 21.54 1.16
CA PRO A 128 17.68 20.83 2.14
C PRO A 128 17.99 21.69 3.39
N GLY A 129 18.09 23.02 3.21
CA GLY A 129 18.24 24.00 4.30
C GLY A 129 17.20 23.89 5.41
N GLU A 130 15.95 23.58 5.06
CA GLU A 130 14.79 23.59 5.95
C GLU A 130 14.46 22.21 6.54
N ILE A 131 15.12 21.15 6.06
CA ILE A 131 15.00 19.81 6.63
C ILE A 131 15.89 19.73 7.87
N ASN A 132 15.26 19.60 9.04
CA ASN A 132 15.95 19.56 10.34
C ASN A 132 15.59 18.32 11.19
N GLY A 133 14.81 17.39 10.63
CA GLY A 133 14.44 16.12 11.25
C GLY A 133 13.14 16.15 12.05
N HIS A 134 12.58 17.31 12.40
CA HIS A 134 11.30 17.38 13.12
C HIS A 134 10.17 16.67 12.35
N GLN A 135 10.20 16.74 11.02
CA GLN A 135 9.24 16.06 10.13
C GLN A 135 9.19 14.53 10.36
N ILE A 136 10.27 13.94 10.87
CA ILE A 136 10.39 12.51 11.18
C ILE A 136 10.10 12.25 12.66
N LYS A 137 10.64 13.09 13.55
CA LYS A 137 10.45 12.97 15.01
C LYS A 137 8.99 13.09 15.41
N ASP A 138 8.26 13.98 14.75
CA ASP A 138 6.86 14.28 15.03
C ASP A 138 5.90 13.17 14.59
N LEU A 139 6.34 12.23 13.74
CA LEU A 139 5.57 11.04 13.41
C LEU A 139 5.41 10.19 14.68
N LYS A 140 4.19 9.84 15.08
CA LYS A 140 3.94 9.00 16.26
C LYS A 140 3.19 7.74 15.88
N GLU A 141 3.66 6.61 16.40
CA GLU A 141 2.88 5.37 16.36
C GLU A 141 1.64 5.54 17.25
N ASP A 142 0.54 4.90 16.84
CA ASP A 142 -0.72 4.92 17.58
C ASP A 142 -1.33 3.51 17.51
N HIS A 143 -1.92 3.06 18.61
CA HIS A 143 -2.69 1.81 18.66
C HIS A 143 -3.88 1.80 17.70
N THR A 144 -4.41 2.97 17.32
CA THR A 144 -5.49 3.08 16.33
C THR A 144 -4.99 2.96 14.88
N HIS A 145 -3.68 3.02 14.65
CA HIS A 145 -3.13 2.90 13.29
C HIS A 145 -3.08 1.46 12.82
N SER A 146 -3.15 1.26 11.50
CA SER A 146 -2.93 -0.05 10.91
C SER A 146 -1.50 -0.54 11.16
N LYS A 147 -1.31 -1.87 11.23
CA LYS A 147 0.02 -2.49 11.36
C LYS A 147 1.01 -2.01 10.28
N LYS A 148 0.51 -1.82 9.05
CA LYS A 148 1.32 -1.32 7.92
C LYS A 148 1.78 0.13 8.15
N LEU A 149 0.91 0.98 8.66
CA LEU A 149 1.25 2.37 8.93
C LEU A 149 2.29 2.49 10.06
N ASN A 150 2.08 1.82 11.20
CA ASN A 150 3.06 1.82 12.28
C ASN A 150 4.41 1.22 11.84
N ALA A 151 4.40 0.21 10.96
CA ALA A 151 5.64 -0.30 10.35
C ALA A 151 6.34 0.78 9.50
N ALA A 152 5.60 1.52 8.67
CA ALA A 152 6.16 2.61 7.87
C ALA A 152 6.77 3.73 8.74
N ILE A 153 6.07 4.15 9.80
CA ILE A 153 6.58 5.16 10.77
C ILE A 153 7.91 4.69 11.37
N ARG A 154 7.96 3.44 11.87
CA ARG A 154 9.18 2.87 12.46
C ARG A 154 10.33 2.83 11.47
N THR A 155 10.08 2.45 10.22
CA THR A 155 11.11 2.44 9.18
C THR A 155 11.65 3.84 8.91
N ILE A 156 10.77 4.84 8.76
CA ILE A 156 11.21 6.23 8.52
C ILE A 156 12.06 6.73 9.69
N LYS A 157 11.62 6.50 10.93
CA LYS A 157 12.38 6.87 12.14
C LYS A 157 13.72 6.17 12.24
N LYS A 158 13.78 4.87 11.91
CA LYS A 158 15.03 4.11 11.91
C LYS A 158 16.08 4.70 10.96
N HIS A 159 15.64 5.30 9.86
CA HIS A 159 16.50 5.91 8.84
C HIS A 159 16.64 7.43 8.99
N GLU A 160 16.26 8.02 10.13
CA GLU A 160 16.35 9.47 10.37
C GLU A 160 17.79 9.98 10.17
N ASP A 161 18.77 9.32 10.80
CA ASP A 161 20.18 9.71 10.69
C ASP A 161 20.70 9.63 9.24
N ASP A 162 20.28 8.62 8.50
CA ASP A 162 20.66 8.47 7.08
C ASP A 162 20.07 9.60 6.23
N ILE A 163 18.82 9.99 6.50
CA ILE A 163 18.14 11.10 5.82
C ILE A 163 18.85 12.43 6.15
N LEU A 164 19.21 12.67 7.42
CA LEU A 164 19.90 13.90 7.82
C LEU A 164 21.32 13.98 7.25
N ARG A 165 22.05 12.86 7.21
CA ARG A 165 23.36 12.80 6.52
C ARG A 165 23.24 13.09 5.04
N PHE A 166 22.19 12.58 4.39
CA PHE A 166 21.92 12.88 2.99
C PHE A 166 21.67 14.38 2.77
N VAL A 167 20.90 15.02 3.66
CA VAL A 167 20.65 16.47 3.63
C VAL A 167 21.95 17.27 3.78
N GLU A 168 22.82 16.88 4.71
CA GLU A 168 24.13 17.51 4.91
C GLU A 168 25.01 17.38 3.67
N PHE A 169 25.09 16.18 3.09
CA PHE A 169 25.83 15.94 1.85
C PHE A 169 25.32 16.81 0.69
N PHE A 170 24.01 16.96 0.57
CA PHE A 170 23.39 17.81 -0.44
C PHE A 170 23.79 19.28 -0.28
N LYS A 171 23.82 19.78 0.97
CA LYS A 171 24.25 21.15 1.29
C LYS A 171 25.73 21.39 0.95
N GLN A 172 26.58 20.42 1.21
CA GLN A 172 28.03 20.51 0.92
C GLN A 172 28.32 20.49 -0.58
N ASN A 173 27.41 19.94 -1.40
CA ASN A 173 27.64 19.73 -2.83
C ASN A 173 26.52 20.34 -3.71
N PRO A 174 26.30 21.68 -3.68
CA PRO A 174 25.18 22.31 -4.39
C PRO A 174 25.29 22.24 -5.92
N GLY A 175 26.49 22.02 -6.47
CA GLY A 175 26.73 21.93 -7.91
C GLY A 175 26.39 20.59 -8.55
N LEU A 176 26.03 19.57 -7.76
CA LEU A 176 25.61 18.27 -8.29
C LEU A 176 24.13 18.32 -8.69
N SER A 177 23.78 17.61 -9.75
CA SER A 177 22.39 17.39 -10.12
C SER A 177 21.71 16.41 -9.17
N LYS A 178 20.38 16.49 -9.08
CA LYS A 178 19.56 15.61 -8.22
C LYS A 178 19.87 14.12 -8.40
N ALA A 179 20.10 13.67 -9.64
CA ALA A 179 20.43 12.28 -9.94
C ALA A 179 21.81 11.86 -9.38
N GLN A 180 22.77 12.79 -9.37
CA GLN A 180 24.12 12.58 -8.82
C GLN A 180 24.12 12.57 -7.29
N HIS A 181 23.23 13.33 -6.65
CA HIS A 181 23.06 13.25 -5.19
C HIS A 181 22.50 11.90 -4.75
N SER A 182 21.57 11.33 -5.51
CA SER A 182 20.94 10.03 -5.17
C SER A 182 21.84 8.81 -5.42
N ASN A 183 22.98 8.94 -6.10
CA ASN A 183 23.86 7.83 -6.42
C ASN A 183 25.33 8.17 -6.12
N MET A 184 25.88 7.56 -5.06
CA MET A 184 27.30 7.65 -4.69
C MET A 184 28.25 7.16 -5.81
N GLU A 185 27.74 6.46 -6.83
CA GLU A 185 28.53 6.10 -8.01
C GLU A 185 29.13 7.30 -8.73
N PHE A 186 28.55 8.50 -8.64
CA PHE A 186 29.15 9.67 -9.29
C PHE A 186 30.56 9.99 -8.73
N HIS A 187 30.75 9.92 -7.41
CA HIS A 187 32.08 10.05 -6.80
C HIS A 187 32.96 8.84 -7.12
N ASN A 188 32.37 7.64 -7.13
CA ASN A 188 33.10 6.44 -7.48
C ASN A 188 33.45 6.37 -8.97
N LYS A 189 32.88 7.20 -9.85
CA LYS A 189 33.16 7.18 -11.28
C LYS A 189 34.59 7.62 -11.57
N LYS A 190 35.07 8.67 -10.90
CA LYS A 190 36.49 9.09 -10.94
C LYS A 190 37.42 8.08 -10.25
N PHE A 191 36.94 7.40 -9.21
CA PHE A 191 37.71 6.34 -8.56
C PHE A 191 37.81 5.09 -9.44
N LYS A 192 36.73 4.73 -10.15
CA LYS A 192 36.62 3.57 -11.05
C LYS A 192 37.23 3.84 -12.43
N GLU A 193 37.30 5.08 -12.91
CA GLU A 193 37.89 5.46 -14.21
C GLU A 193 39.32 4.89 -14.41
N PRO A 194 40.25 4.99 -13.44
CA PRO A 194 41.55 4.34 -13.51
C PRO A 194 41.48 2.82 -13.56
N PHE A 195 40.50 2.20 -12.90
CA PHE A 195 40.33 0.75 -12.90
C PHE A 195 39.62 0.23 -14.14
N GLU A 196 38.70 0.99 -14.74
CA GLU A 196 38.04 0.66 -16.01
C GLU A 196 38.98 0.88 -17.21
N SER A 197 39.78 1.95 -17.18
CA SER A 197 40.85 2.18 -18.16
C SER A 197 42.04 1.21 -17.99
N GLY A 198 42.34 0.78 -16.76
CA GLY A 198 43.38 -0.20 -16.45
C GLY A 198 42.97 -1.66 -16.71
N ASN A 199 41.72 -2.05 -16.41
CA ASN A 199 41.25 -3.43 -16.56
C ASN A 199 40.86 -3.79 -18.00
N ASN A 200 40.55 -2.81 -18.86
CA ASN A 200 40.28 -3.10 -20.27
C ASN A 200 41.55 -3.33 -21.12
N LEU A 201 42.76 -3.11 -20.57
CA LEU A 201 44.02 -3.26 -21.32
C LEU A 201 45.00 -4.31 -20.77
N LEU A 202 44.66 -5.05 -19.72
CA LEU A 202 45.54 -6.08 -19.18
C LEU A 202 44.80 -7.41 -19.04
N LYS A 203 44.98 -8.28 -20.05
CA LYS A 203 44.68 -9.71 -19.94
C LYS A 203 45.16 -10.22 -18.58
N LYS A 204 44.29 -10.96 -17.88
CA LYS A 204 44.53 -11.60 -16.57
C LYS A 204 45.91 -12.26 -16.44
N GLU A 205 46.43 -12.78 -17.56
CA GLU A 205 47.77 -13.36 -17.72
C GLU A 205 48.92 -12.38 -17.44
N ARG A 206 48.82 -11.10 -17.83
CA ARG A 206 49.84 -10.07 -17.52
C ARG A 206 49.83 -9.64 -16.07
N VAL A 207 48.67 -9.62 -15.42
CA VAL A 207 48.55 -9.31 -13.99
C VAL A 207 49.12 -10.46 -13.16
N LEU A 208 48.81 -11.71 -13.52
CA LEU A 208 49.45 -12.89 -12.92
C LEU A 208 50.96 -12.93 -13.18
N GLY A 209 51.41 -12.55 -14.38
CA GLY A 209 52.82 -12.41 -14.72
C GLY A 209 53.55 -11.41 -13.83
N ARG A 210 52.96 -10.21 -13.62
CA ARG A 210 53.51 -9.16 -12.73
C ARG A 210 53.51 -9.57 -11.26
N LEU A 211 52.44 -10.19 -10.78
CA LEU A 211 52.37 -10.71 -9.41
C LEU A 211 53.40 -11.82 -9.18
N ASN A 212 53.59 -12.72 -10.15
CA ASN A 212 54.69 -13.68 -10.08
C ASN A 212 56.05 -12.99 -10.12
N THR A 213 56.28 -11.96 -10.93
CA THR A 213 57.59 -11.26 -10.93
C THR A 213 57.86 -10.51 -9.63
N GLN A 214 56.84 -9.94 -9.00
CA GLN A 214 56.96 -9.25 -7.70
C GLN A 214 57.09 -10.20 -6.50
N LEU A 215 56.43 -11.36 -6.53
CA LEU A 215 56.48 -12.34 -5.44
C LEU A 215 57.62 -13.37 -5.59
N SER A 216 58.18 -13.55 -6.79
CA SER A 216 59.28 -14.51 -7.04
C SER A 216 60.69 -13.92 -6.90
N GLY A 217 60.83 -12.67 -6.46
CA GLY A 217 62.12 -12.11 -6.05
C GLY A 217 63.27 -12.23 -7.06
N LYS A 218 63.07 -11.93 -8.35
CA LYS A 218 64.20 -11.73 -9.26
C LYS A 218 64.59 -10.25 -9.31
N VAL A 219 65.69 -9.97 -8.60
CA VAL A 219 66.36 -8.69 -8.37
C VAL A 219 66.99 -8.07 -9.65
N GLU A 220 66.92 -8.75 -10.80
CA GLU A 220 67.66 -8.37 -12.01
C GLU A 220 67.23 -7.04 -12.66
N TRP A 221 66.02 -6.51 -12.37
CA TRP A 221 65.56 -5.22 -12.93
C TRP A 221 65.89 -3.98 -12.08
N PHE A 222 66.50 -4.16 -10.89
CA PHE A 222 66.93 -3.04 -10.05
C PHE A 222 68.41 -2.68 -10.21
N LEU A 223 69.20 -3.47 -10.95
CA LEU A 223 70.65 -3.26 -11.09
C LEU A 223 71.06 -2.50 -12.36
N ASP A 224 70.16 -2.24 -13.32
CA ASP A 224 70.52 -1.49 -14.55
C ASP A 224 70.46 0.04 -14.39
N ASN A 225 70.08 0.58 -13.23
CA ASN A 225 70.10 2.02 -12.97
C ASN A 225 71.13 2.46 -11.92
N GLU A 226 71.98 1.56 -11.41
CA GLU A 226 73.06 1.91 -10.48
C GLU A 226 74.38 1.20 -10.82
N VAL A 227 74.93 1.48 -12.01
CA VAL A 227 76.39 1.52 -12.23
C VAL A 227 76.74 2.74 -13.08
N VAL A 228 76.85 3.88 -12.39
CA VAL A 228 78.03 4.77 -12.33
C VAL A 228 78.67 5.24 -13.66
N THR A 229 78.58 6.57 -13.85
CA THR A 229 79.51 7.53 -14.50
C THR A 229 79.86 7.42 -15.97
#